data_AF-A0A7S3GZ42-F1
#
_entry.id   AF-A0A7S3GZ42-F1
#
_cell.length_a   1.000
_cell.length_b   1.000
_cell.length_c   1.000
_cell.angle_alpha   90.00
_cell.angle_beta   90.00
_cell.angle_gamma   90.00
#
_symmetry.space_group_name_H-M   'P 1'
#
loop_
_entity.id
_entity.type
_entity.pdbx_description
1 polymer ?
#
loop_
_entity_poly.entity_id
_entity_poly.type
_entity_poly.pdbx_seq_one_letter_code
_entity_poly.pdbx_strand_id
1 'polypeptide(L)'
;MLPALHRSRGGRGGGAPQTCGADLKKHCGTARSQLHCLGQHADDVTPACRKDVEKSVPFVCSPAIDKFCDVLQTGILTCLQGRLSELDGPCKDAVLATQEVVRKAAAAATPTGSSVGAAAPAASTAATAAALEKHFDAALQAAAKGAAASHGKWPPTAALLAAGAGPRAGPEGSSHSLLPIVLLLMVVAAIYVFLGSTPEGLGNYLPGIGE
;
A
#
# COMPACT_ATOMS: atom_id res chain seq x y z
N MET A 1 -33.89 -8.01 -26.67
CA MET A 1 -33.65 -8.28 -25.24
C MET A 1 -32.14 -8.39 -25.04
N LEU A 2 -31.50 -7.33 -24.53
CA LEU A 2 -30.07 -7.35 -24.24
C LEU A 2 -29.83 -7.78 -22.78
N PRO A 3 -28.79 -8.58 -22.50
CA PRO A 3 -28.50 -9.04 -21.14
C PRO A 3 -28.08 -7.88 -20.24
N ALA A 4 -28.57 -7.91 -19.00
CA ALA A 4 -28.19 -7.01 -17.93
C ALA A 4 -26.68 -7.12 -17.66
N LEU A 5 -25.92 -6.14 -18.15
CA LEU A 5 -24.56 -5.92 -17.67
C LEU A 5 -24.64 -5.59 -16.18
N HIS A 6 -24.17 -6.54 -15.35
CA HIS A 6 -23.92 -6.28 -13.95
C HIS A 6 -23.12 -4.98 -13.82
N ARG A 7 -23.59 -4.13 -12.91
CA ARG A 7 -23.05 -2.82 -12.55
C ARG A 7 -21.65 -2.98 -11.97
N SER A 8 -20.65 -3.31 -12.79
CA SER A 8 -19.23 -3.14 -12.48
C SER A 8 -18.86 -1.66 -12.65
N ARG A 9 -19.54 -0.78 -11.89
CA ARG A 9 -19.14 0.62 -11.77
C ARG A 9 -18.05 0.73 -10.70
N GLY A 10 -16.92 0.11 -11.02
CA GLY A 10 -15.65 0.07 -10.30
C GLY A 10 -14.52 -0.17 -11.30
N GLY A 11 -14.65 0.43 -12.49
CA GLY A 11 -13.76 0.24 -13.61
C GLY A 11 -12.36 0.75 -13.30
N ARG A 12 -11.43 -0.21 -13.30
CA ARG A 12 -9.98 -0.11 -13.46
C ARG A 12 -9.20 0.40 -12.23
N GLY A 13 -8.79 -0.58 -11.42
CA GLY A 13 -7.47 -0.51 -10.77
C GLY A 13 -7.38 -0.60 -9.25
N GLY A 14 -8.47 -0.79 -8.49
CA GLY A 14 -8.33 -0.74 -7.02
C GLY A 14 -9.55 -1.14 -6.18
N GLY A 15 -10.41 -2.02 -6.68
CA GLY A 15 -11.51 -2.55 -5.89
C GLY A 15 -10.99 -3.54 -4.84
N ALA A 16 -11.45 -3.41 -3.59
CA ALA A 16 -11.10 -4.39 -2.56
C ALA A 16 -11.79 -5.75 -2.85
N PRO A 17 -11.22 -6.86 -2.38
CA PRO A 17 -11.83 -8.18 -2.51
C PRO A 17 -13.17 -8.25 -1.77
N GLN A 18 -14.03 -9.20 -2.16
CA GLN A 18 -15.37 -9.36 -1.57
C GLN A 18 -15.33 -9.64 -0.06
N THR A 19 -14.24 -10.26 0.41
CA THR A 19 -13.95 -10.51 1.84
C THR A 19 -13.90 -9.23 2.67
N CYS A 20 -13.61 -8.09 2.05
CA CYS A 20 -13.57 -6.78 2.69
C CYS A 20 -14.90 -6.02 2.71
N GLY A 21 -16.00 -6.61 2.23
CA GLY A 21 -17.27 -5.90 2.05
C GLY A 21 -17.83 -5.28 3.35
N ALA A 22 -17.71 -5.99 4.47
CA ALA A 22 -18.14 -5.48 5.78
C ALA A 22 -17.23 -4.35 6.29
N ASP A 23 -15.91 -4.52 6.18
CA ASP A 23 -14.92 -3.52 6.58
C ASP A 23 -15.06 -2.24 5.78
N LEU A 24 -15.23 -2.35 4.45
CA LEU A 24 -15.47 -1.21 3.57
C LEU A 24 -16.74 -0.45 3.92
N LYS A 25 -17.83 -1.16 4.23
CA LYS A 25 -19.09 -0.52 4.60
C LYS A 25 -18.97 0.20 5.95
N LYS A 26 -18.20 -0.37 6.88
CA LYS A 26 -18.00 0.18 8.22
C LYS A 26 -17.09 1.41 8.22
N HIS A 27 -15.98 1.36 7.49
CA HIS A 27 -14.93 2.37 7.57
C HIS A 27 -14.88 3.31 6.37
N CYS A 28 -15.12 2.79 5.16
CA CYS A 28 -14.70 3.46 3.94
C CYS A 28 -15.82 4.10 3.12
N GLY A 29 -17.08 3.72 3.30
CA GLY A 29 -18.23 4.37 2.67
C GLY A 29 -18.05 4.60 1.16
N THR A 30 -17.86 5.86 0.77
CA THR A 30 -17.66 6.29 -0.64
C THR A 30 -16.23 6.74 -0.95
N ALA A 31 -15.25 6.33 -0.13
CA ALA A 31 -13.84 6.64 -0.35
C ALA A 31 -13.41 6.29 -1.78
N ARG A 32 -12.65 7.20 -2.40
CA ARG A 32 -12.20 7.02 -3.79
C ARG A 32 -11.29 5.81 -3.96
N SER A 33 -10.42 5.55 -2.98
CA SER A 33 -9.55 4.38 -2.96
C SER A 33 -9.91 3.52 -1.75
N GLN A 34 -10.60 2.42 -2.03
CA GLN A 34 -11.06 1.46 -1.03
C GLN A 34 -9.88 0.84 -0.28
N LEU A 35 -8.84 0.41 -1.00
CA LEU A 35 -7.66 -0.23 -0.40
C LEU A 35 -6.84 0.75 0.46
N HIS A 36 -6.72 2.01 0.03
CA HIS A 36 -6.06 3.05 0.82
C HIS A 36 -6.77 3.31 2.14
N CYS A 37 -8.09 3.49 2.07
CA CYS A 37 -8.90 3.66 3.27
C CYS A 37 -8.82 2.45 4.21
N LEU A 38 -8.88 1.22 3.70
CA LEU A 38 -8.68 0.03 4.52
C LEU A 38 -7.31 0.03 5.20
N GLY A 39 -6.27 0.51 4.52
CA GLY A 39 -4.94 0.67 5.09
C GLY A 39 -4.87 1.71 6.21
N GLN A 40 -5.71 2.75 6.19
CA GLN A 40 -5.82 3.72 7.30
C GLN A 40 -6.48 3.11 8.55
N HIS A 41 -7.32 2.11 8.34
CA HIS A 41 -8.04 1.38 9.40
C HIS A 41 -7.46 -0.02 9.63
N ALA A 42 -6.17 -0.24 9.30
CA ALA A 42 -5.58 -1.58 9.24
C ALA A 42 -5.85 -2.41 10.49
N ASP A 43 -5.84 -1.80 11.68
CA ASP A 43 -6.09 -2.47 12.97
C ASP A 43 -7.54 -2.96 13.16
N ASP A 44 -8.52 -2.27 12.57
CA ASP A 44 -9.95 -2.58 12.68
C ASP A 44 -10.47 -3.51 11.57
N VAL A 45 -9.64 -3.77 10.55
CA VAL A 45 -10.00 -4.65 9.43
C VAL A 45 -9.99 -6.11 9.88
N THR A 46 -11.03 -6.86 9.49
CA THR A 46 -11.12 -8.29 9.76
C THR A 46 -9.88 -9.07 9.26
N PRO A 47 -9.44 -10.13 9.97
CA PRO A 47 -8.25 -10.89 9.55
C PRO A 47 -8.35 -11.47 8.14
N ALA A 48 -9.55 -11.84 7.71
CA ALA A 48 -9.81 -12.37 6.37
C ALA A 48 -9.56 -11.30 5.30
N CYS A 49 -10.16 -10.11 5.43
CA CYS A 49 -9.90 -9.01 4.52
C CYS A 49 -8.42 -8.61 4.54
N ARG A 50 -7.83 -8.46 5.73
CA ARG A 50 -6.43 -8.08 5.91
C ARG A 50 -5.49 -8.96 5.09
N LYS A 51 -5.65 -10.29 5.19
CA LYS A 51 -4.82 -11.26 4.45
C LYS A 51 -4.88 -11.08 2.92
N ASP A 52 -6.02 -10.67 2.39
CA ASP A 52 -6.18 -10.48 0.96
C ASP A 52 -5.61 -9.14 0.47
N VAL A 53 -5.57 -8.12 1.34
CA VAL A 53 -5.14 -6.76 0.97
C VAL A 53 -3.75 -6.38 1.49
N GLU A 54 -3.18 -7.13 2.44
CA GLU A 54 -1.89 -6.82 3.12
C GLU A 54 -0.68 -6.78 2.18
N LYS A 55 -0.81 -7.26 0.94
CA LYS A 55 0.24 -7.20 -0.08
C LYS A 55 0.02 -6.09 -1.11
N SER A 56 -1.12 -5.41 -1.05
CA SER A 56 -1.44 -4.35 -1.98
C SER A 56 -0.74 -3.05 -1.57
N VAL A 57 -0.10 -2.38 -2.53
CA VAL A 57 0.61 -1.12 -2.29
C VAL A 57 -0.27 -0.08 -1.60
N PRO A 58 -1.52 0.18 -2.01
CA PRO A 58 -2.34 1.21 -1.37
C PRO A 58 -2.67 0.90 0.10
N PHE A 59 -2.72 -0.38 0.50
CA PHE A 59 -2.98 -0.76 1.88
C PHE A 59 -1.73 -0.61 2.75
N VAL A 60 -0.60 -1.18 2.32
CA VAL A 60 0.67 -1.16 3.09
C VAL A 60 1.26 0.25 3.16
N CYS A 61 1.15 1.01 2.08
CA CYS A 61 1.70 2.36 1.98
C CYS A 61 0.72 3.45 2.41
N SER A 62 -0.43 3.11 3.02
CA SER A 62 -1.43 4.13 3.41
C SER A 62 -0.82 5.33 4.16
N PRO A 63 0.09 5.16 5.15
CA PRO A 63 0.59 6.30 5.91
C PRO A 63 1.55 7.17 5.08
N ALA A 64 2.25 6.57 4.13
CA ALA A 64 3.15 7.28 3.24
C ALA A 64 2.39 8.02 2.14
N ILE A 65 1.31 7.41 1.62
CA ILE A 65 0.43 8.03 0.63
C ILE A 65 -0.18 9.30 1.22
N ASP A 66 -0.71 9.25 2.45
CA ASP A 66 -1.31 10.45 3.08
C ASP A 66 -0.29 11.56 3.37
N LYS A 67 0.98 11.19 3.62
CA LYS A 67 2.05 12.16 3.91
C LYS A 67 2.61 12.82 2.66
N PHE A 68 2.80 12.04 1.60
CA PHE A 68 3.64 12.46 0.47
C PHE A 68 2.88 12.63 -0.83
N CYS A 69 1.70 12.01 -0.97
CA CYS A 69 1.04 11.85 -2.26
C CYS A 69 -0.37 12.44 -2.26
N ASP A 70 -0.58 13.44 -3.14
CA ASP A 70 -1.92 13.81 -3.55
C ASP A 70 -2.42 12.85 -4.64
N VAL A 71 -3.23 11.87 -4.21
CA VAL A 71 -3.81 10.81 -5.03
C VAL A 71 -4.68 11.36 -6.17
N LEU A 72 -5.18 12.60 -6.07
CA LEU A 72 -5.97 13.22 -7.14
C LEU A 72 -5.12 13.74 -8.29
N GLN A 73 -3.92 14.25 -8.01
CA GLN A 73 -3.09 14.87 -9.04
C GLN A 73 -2.14 13.88 -9.70
N THR A 74 -1.57 12.97 -8.92
CA THR A 74 -0.55 12.03 -9.39
C THR A 74 -0.96 10.61 -9.04
N GLY A 75 -0.78 9.67 -9.97
CA GLY A 75 -1.00 8.26 -9.67
C GLY A 75 -0.11 7.81 -8.50
N ILE A 76 -0.68 7.02 -7.57
CA ILE A 76 -0.01 6.56 -6.34
C ILE A 76 1.36 5.95 -6.63
N LEU A 77 1.46 5.07 -7.64
CA LEU A 77 2.72 4.41 -7.97
C LEU A 77 3.79 5.40 -8.44
N THR A 78 3.43 6.37 -9.28
CA THR A 78 4.37 7.38 -9.78
C THR A 78 4.84 8.28 -8.64
N CYS A 79 3.94 8.67 -7.73
CA CYS A 79 4.31 9.46 -6.57
C CYS A 79 5.27 8.71 -5.63
N LEU A 80 4.94 7.47 -5.28
CA LEU A 80 5.77 6.65 -4.39
C LEU A 80 7.13 6.31 -5.00
N GLN A 81 7.21 6.14 -6.32
CA GLN A 81 8.49 5.92 -7.02
C GLN A 81 9.45 7.11 -6.88
N GLY A 82 8.95 8.34 -6.98
CA GLY A 82 9.75 9.55 -6.75
C GLY A 82 10.23 9.71 -5.30
N ARG A 83 9.68 8.93 -4.38
CA ARG A 83 9.90 9.00 -2.93
C ARG A 83 10.55 7.74 -2.35
N LEU A 84 11.09 6.83 -3.17
CA LEU A 84 11.63 5.53 -2.70
C LEU A 84 12.72 5.64 -1.62
N SER A 85 13.43 6.77 -1.54
CA SER A 85 14.41 7.06 -0.49
C SER A 85 13.79 7.43 0.86
N GLU A 86 12.54 7.90 0.86
CA GLU A 86 11.76 8.30 2.05
C GLU A 86 10.79 7.19 2.49
N LEU A 87 10.71 6.10 1.72
CA LEU A 87 9.93 4.91 2.05
C LEU A 87 10.81 3.86 2.68
N ASP A 88 10.34 3.26 3.77
CA ASP A 88 11.04 2.21 4.50
C ASP A 88 10.18 0.95 4.67
N GLY A 89 10.86 -0.17 4.89
CA GLY A 89 10.25 -1.46 5.21
C GLY A 89 9.27 -1.97 4.15
N PRO A 90 8.11 -2.51 4.56
CA PRO A 90 7.24 -3.29 3.67
C PRO A 90 6.60 -2.45 2.56
N CYS A 91 6.43 -1.14 2.76
CA CYS A 91 5.90 -0.26 1.72
C CYS A 91 6.88 -0.13 0.54
N LYS A 92 8.17 0.06 0.84
CA LYS A 92 9.22 0.14 -0.19
C LYS A 92 9.27 -1.14 -1.01
N ASP A 93 9.26 -2.29 -0.34
CA ASP A 93 9.29 -3.60 -0.99
C ASP A 93 8.07 -3.82 -1.90
N ALA A 94 6.87 -3.44 -1.45
CA ALA A 94 5.66 -3.54 -2.25
C ALA A 94 5.71 -2.67 -3.52
N VAL A 95 6.27 -1.45 -3.43
CA VAL A 95 6.44 -0.54 -4.58
C VAL A 95 7.45 -1.12 -5.58
N LEU A 96 8.60 -1.62 -5.10
CA LEU A 96 9.62 -2.24 -5.96
C LEU A 96 9.09 -3.50 -6.65
N ALA A 97 8.38 -4.35 -5.91
CA ALA A 97 7.75 -5.55 -6.46
C ALA A 97 6.73 -5.19 -7.57
N THR A 98 5.92 -4.16 -7.34
CA THR A 98 4.96 -3.68 -8.34
C THR A 98 5.65 -3.09 -9.56
N GLN A 99 6.73 -2.32 -9.37
CA GLN A 99 7.53 -1.77 -10.46
C GLN A 99 8.10 -2.89 -11.33
N GLU A 100 8.55 -3.98 -10.72
CA GLU A 100 9.07 -5.13 -11.46
C GLU A 100 8.00 -5.80 -12.32
N VAL A 101 6.78 -5.94 -11.80
CA VAL A 101 5.64 -6.46 -12.57
C VAL A 101 5.29 -5.53 -13.72
N VAL A 102 5.24 -4.21 -13.49
CA VAL A 102 4.97 -3.22 -14.54
C VAL A 102 6.06 -3.25 -15.61
N ARG A 103 7.33 -3.35 -15.22
CA ARG A 103 8.47 -3.47 -16.15
C ARG A 103 8.36 -4.73 -17.01
N LYS A 104 8.07 -5.87 -16.40
CA LYS A 104 7.86 -7.14 -17.12
C LYS A 104 6.67 -7.07 -18.07
N ALA A 105 5.57 -6.47 -17.63
CA ALA A 105 4.38 -6.29 -18.47
C ALA A 105 4.68 -5.38 -19.67
N ALA A 106 5.42 -4.29 -19.47
CA ALA A 106 5.84 -3.39 -20.55
C ALA A 106 6.76 -4.10 -21.56
N ALA A 107 7.73 -4.90 -21.09
CA ALA A 107 8.62 -5.68 -21.95
C ALA A 107 7.87 -6.75 -22.76
N ALA A 108 6.83 -7.37 -22.18
CA ALA A 108 5.97 -8.31 -22.88
C ALA A 108 5.02 -7.63 -23.89
N ALA A 109 4.73 -6.34 -23.70
CA ALA A 109 3.87 -5.55 -24.58
C ALA A 109 4.60 -4.98 -25.81
N THR A 110 5.94 -5.00 -25.85
CA THR A 110 6.71 -4.66 -27.06
C THR A 110 6.57 -5.76 -28.10
N PRO A 111 5.85 -5.55 -29.21
CA PRO A 111 5.76 -6.55 -30.27
C PRO A 111 7.13 -6.67 -30.94
N THR A 112 7.76 -7.82 -30.80
CA THR A 112 8.92 -8.22 -31.60
C THR A 112 8.49 -8.34 -33.06
N GLY A 113 8.57 -7.24 -33.82
CA GLY A 113 8.43 -7.26 -35.27
C GLY A 113 7.84 -5.99 -35.88
N SER A 114 8.64 -4.93 -36.03
CA SER A 114 8.58 -4.07 -37.22
C SER A 114 9.78 -3.15 -37.27
N SER A 115 10.77 -3.55 -38.05
CA SER A 115 11.69 -2.64 -38.73
C SER A 115 10.86 -1.74 -39.66
N VAL A 116 10.43 -0.57 -39.19
CA VAL A 116 10.07 0.53 -40.08
C VAL A 116 10.73 1.78 -39.54
N GLY A 117 11.56 2.37 -40.40
CA GLY A 117 12.47 3.45 -40.10
C GLY A 117 11.81 4.74 -39.60
N ALA A 118 12.70 5.62 -39.15
CA ALA A 118 12.46 6.97 -38.71
C ALA A 118 11.37 7.72 -39.48
N ALA A 119 10.31 8.12 -38.77
CA ALA A 119 9.72 9.47 -38.80
C ALA A 119 8.58 9.57 -37.78
N ALA A 120 8.70 10.51 -36.85
CA ALA A 120 7.57 11.09 -36.12
C ALA A 120 6.73 11.98 -37.10
N PRO A 121 5.51 12.48 -36.76
CA PRO A 121 4.90 12.57 -35.43
C PRO A 121 3.38 12.25 -35.34
N ALA A 122 2.89 12.21 -34.08
CA ALA A 122 1.56 12.61 -33.61
C ALA A 122 0.30 12.15 -34.39
N ALA A 123 -0.34 11.08 -33.92
CA ALA A 123 -1.79 11.03 -33.63
C ALA A 123 -2.21 9.60 -33.22
N SER A 124 -3.15 9.52 -32.27
CA SER A 124 -3.90 8.33 -31.84
C SER A 124 -3.40 7.59 -30.59
N THR A 125 -3.56 8.26 -29.45
CA THR A 125 -3.45 7.69 -28.08
C THR A 125 -4.71 6.93 -27.61
N ALA A 126 -5.76 6.81 -28.43
CA ALA A 126 -7.03 6.20 -28.00
C ALA A 126 -7.16 4.69 -28.30
N ALA A 127 -6.47 4.19 -29.35
CA ALA A 127 -6.60 2.79 -29.76
C ALA A 127 -5.69 1.82 -28.97
N THR A 128 -4.60 2.32 -28.38
CA THR A 128 -3.62 1.52 -27.63
C THR A 128 -4.05 1.20 -26.20
N ALA A 129 -4.91 2.02 -25.57
CA ALA A 129 -5.38 1.77 -24.21
C ALA A 129 -6.21 0.47 -24.10
N ALA A 130 -7.10 0.20 -25.07
CA ALA A 130 -7.96 -0.99 -25.03
C ALA A 130 -7.20 -2.30 -25.34
N ALA A 131 -6.14 -2.23 -26.15
CA ALA A 131 -5.29 -3.39 -26.42
C ALA A 131 -4.37 -3.69 -25.23
N LEU A 132 -3.77 -2.66 -24.62
CA LEU A 132 -2.90 -2.79 -23.45
C LEU A 132 -3.63 -3.43 -22.26
N GLU A 133 -4.91 -3.10 -22.06
CA GLU A 133 -5.70 -3.68 -20.98
C GLU A 133 -5.97 -5.16 -21.12
N LYS A 134 -6.26 -5.64 -22.35
CA LYS A 134 -6.44 -7.08 -22.58
C LYS A 134 -5.16 -7.87 -22.27
N HIS A 135 -3.99 -7.28 -22.54
CA HIS A 135 -2.71 -7.90 -22.21
C HIS A 135 -2.39 -7.82 -20.71
N PHE A 136 -2.76 -6.75 -20.02
CA PHE A 136 -2.58 -6.62 -18.57
C PHE A 136 -3.45 -7.60 -17.79
N ASP A 137 -4.73 -7.74 -18.14
CA ASP A 137 -5.63 -8.72 -17.53
C ASP A 137 -5.17 -10.16 -17.77
N ALA A 138 -4.70 -10.48 -18.98
CA ALA A 138 -4.14 -11.80 -19.28
C ALA A 138 -2.85 -12.09 -18.49
N ALA A 139 -1.98 -11.09 -18.32
CA ALA A 139 -0.74 -11.23 -17.54
C ALA A 139 -1.01 -11.37 -16.03
N LEU A 140 -1.97 -10.61 -15.48
CA LEU A 140 -2.40 -10.75 -14.09
C LEU A 140 -3.08 -12.10 -13.83
N GLN A 141 -3.93 -12.57 -14.74
CA GLN A 141 -4.55 -13.89 -14.62
C GLN A 141 -3.53 -15.02 -14.77
N ALA A 142 -2.51 -14.86 -15.61
CA ALA A 142 -1.41 -15.82 -15.71
C ALA A 142 -0.55 -15.84 -14.43
N ALA A 143 -0.25 -14.67 -13.85
CA ALA A 143 0.45 -14.57 -12.57
C ALA A 143 -0.36 -15.15 -11.40
N ALA A 144 -1.68 -14.89 -11.36
CA ALA A 144 -2.58 -15.44 -10.35
C ALA A 144 -2.76 -16.96 -10.49
N LYS A 145 -2.82 -17.49 -11.72
CA LYS A 145 -2.81 -18.95 -11.98
C LYS A 145 -1.47 -19.59 -11.58
N GLY A 146 -0.35 -18.88 -11.73
CA GLY A 146 0.95 -19.29 -11.23
C GLY A 146 0.99 -19.38 -9.69
N ALA A 147 0.37 -18.42 -9.00
CA ALA A 147 0.29 -18.42 -7.54
C ALA A 147 -0.65 -19.52 -6.98
N ALA A 148 -1.73 -19.86 -7.69
CA ALA A 148 -2.60 -20.97 -7.33
C ALA A 148 -1.95 -22.35 -7.54
N ALA A 149 -1.01 -22.47 -8.48
CA ALA A 149 -0.27 -23.70 -8.74
C ALA A 149 0.96 -23.90 -7.81
N SER A 150 1.37 -22.89 -7.03
CA SER A 150 2.50 -22.98 -6.08
C SER A 150 2.08 -23.08 -4.61
N HIS A 151 0.89 -23.63 -4.33
CA HIS A 151 0.49 -24.08 -2.98
C HIS A 151 1.04 -25.47 -2.60
N GLY A 152 2.01 -25.99 -3.36
CA GLY A 152 2.69 -27.24 -3.07
C GLY A 152 4.19 -27.05 -3.08
N LYS A 153 4.80 -27.15 -1.90
CA LYS A 153 6.24 -27.40 -1.68
C LYS A 153 7.18 -26.21 -1.87
N TRP A 154 7.20 -25.34 -0.85
CA TRP A 154 8.47 -24.72 -0.46
C TRP A 154 9.45 -25.86 -0.08
N PRO A 155 10.71 -25.82 -0.54
CA PRO A 155 11.69 -26.82 -0.13
C PRO A 155 11.92 -26.69 1.38
N PRO A 156 11.88 -27.79 2.15
CA PRO A 156 12.42 -27.77 3.50
C PRO A 156 13.93 -27.60 3.38
N THR A 157 14.45 -26.41 3.65
CA THR A 157 15.86 -26.24 4.01
C THR A 157 16.03 -26.81 5.42
N ALA A 158 16.06 -28.14 5.50
CA ALA A 158 16.47 -28.86 6.68
C ALA A 158 17.98 -29.09 6.63
N ALA A 159 18.65 -28.54 7.64
CA ALA A 159 19.82 -29.07 8.30
C ALA A 159 21.19 -29.05 7.59
N LEU A 160 22.01 -28.08 7.99
CA LEU A 160 23.33 -28.35 8.57
C LEU A 160 23.51 -27.35 9.74
N LEU A 161 23.29 -27.79 10.99
CA LEU A 161 24.30 -28.27 11.98
C LEU A 161 25.15 -27.09 12.55
N ALA A 162 25.32 -26.87 13.86
CA ALA A 162 25.07 -27.68 15.05
C ALA A 162 25.23 -26.83 16.34
N ALA A 163 24.69 -27.38 17.44
CA ALA A 163 25.20 -27.31 18.82
C ALA A 163 25.14 -25.98 19.61
N GLY A 164 24.12 -25.89 20.46
CA GLY A 164 24.07 -24.99 21.61
C GLY A 164 22.92 -25.38 22.53
N ALA A 165 23.12 -26.42 23.33
CA ALA A 165 22.15 -26.87 24.32
C ALA A 165 21.97 -25.81 25.42
N GLY A 166 20.71 -25.44 25.70
CA GLY A 166 20.32 -24.65 26.86
C GLY A 166 18.88 -24.99 27.25
N PRO A 167 18.58 -25.33 28.52
CA PRO A 167 17.22 -25.56 28.96
C PRO A 167 16.58 -24.23 29.37
N ARG A 168 15.26 -24.08 29.17
CA ARG A 168 14.29 -23.33 29.99
C ARG A 168 13.07 -22.99 29.14
N ALA A 169 11.95 -23.64 29.42
CA ALA A 169 10.88 -23.17 30.31
C ALA A 169 9.81 -22.37 29.53
N GLY A 170 8.61 -22.93 29.43
CA GLY A 170 7.41 -22.18 29.05
C GLY A 170 7.06 -21.13 30.12
N PRO A 171 6.26 -20.12 29.76
CA PRO A 171 4.91 -20.00 30.34
C PRO A 171 3.87 -19.48 29.31
N GLU A 172 2.60 -19.90 29.35
CA GLU A 172 1.54 -19.46 30.26
C GLU A 172 1.29 -17.92 30.27
N GLY A 173 0.04 -17.55 29.96
CA GLY A 173 -0.65 -16.36 30.46
C GLY A 173 0.05 -15.00 30.29
N SER A 174 -0.18 -14.32 29.16
CA SER A 174 0.14 -12.88 29.03
C SER A 174 -0.83 -12.05 29.87
N SER A 175 -0.51 -11.94 31.17
CA SER A 175 -0.82 -10.75 31.96
C SER A 175 -0.24 -9.56 31.21
N HIS A 176 -1.11 -8.74 30.62
CA HIS A 176 -0.73 -7.48 30.01
C HIS A 176 -0.03 -6.64 31.07
N SER A 177 1.30 -6.60 31.00
CA SER A 177 2.10 -5.71 31.81
C SER A 177 1.67 -4.30 31.43
N LEU A 178 0.92 -3.63 32.31
CA LEU A 178 0.47 -2.24 32.16
C LEU A 178 1.64 -1.24 32.28
N LEU A 179 2.84 -1.74 32.59
CA LEU A 179 4.06 -0.98 32.80
C LEU A 179 4.45 -0.05 31.63
N PRO A 180 4.40 -0.45 30.33
CA PRO A 180 4.75 0.45 29.23
C PRO A 180 3.68 1.52 29.01
N ILE A 181 2.40 1.21 29.28
CA ILE A 181 1.29 2.18 29.17
C ILE A 181 1.40 3.24 30.26
N VAL A 182 1.66 2.83 31.51
CA VAL A 182 1.86 3.75 32.64
C VAL A 182 3.09 4.64 32.42
N LEU A 183 4.18 4.09 31.89
CA LEU A 183 5.39 4.85 31.60
C LEU A 183 5.17 5.89 30.50
N LEU A 184 4.39 5.56 29.45
CA LEU A 184 4.03 6.49 28.40
C LEU A 184 3.13 7.62 28.91
N LEU A 185 2.16 7.32 29.78
CA LEU A 185 1.30 8.34 30.40
C LEU A 185 2.09 9.31 31.29
N MET A 186 3.08 8.81 32.04
CA MET A 186 3.96 9.65 32.86
C MET A 186 4.81 10.62 32.01
N VAL A 187 5.34 10.15 30.88
CA VAL A 187 6.11 11.00 29.95
C VAL A 187 5.23 12.08 29.34
N VAL A 188 4.01 11.74 28.89
CA VAL A 188 3.06 12.71 28.34
C VAL A 188 2.67 13.76 29.37
N ALA A 189 2.38 13.35 30.61
CA ALA A 189 2.07 14.27 31.69
C ALA A 189 3.23 15.23 32.00
N ALA A 190 4.48 14.72 32.03
CA ALA A 190 5.66 15.56 32.24
C ALA A 190 5.84 16.60 31.12
N ILE A 191 5.64 16.21 29.85
CA ILE A 191 5.69 17.14 28.71
C ILE A 191 4.59 18.19 28.82
N TYR A 192 3.36 17.80 29.21
CA TYR A 192 2.25 18.75 29.35
C TYR A 192 2.49 19.77 30.46
N VAL A 193 3.07 19.34 31.59
CA VAL A 193 3.47 20.25 32.68
C VAL A 193 4.61 21.18 32.23
N PHE A 194 5.57 20.66 31.46
CA PHE A 194 6.70 21.45 30.97
C PHE A 194 6.27 22.49 29.92
N LEU A 195 5.37 22.13 29.01
CA LEU A 195 4.83 23.02 27.99
C LEU A 195 3.75 23.98 28.54
N GLY A 196 3.02 23.58 29.57
CA GLY A 196 2.03 24.42 30.25
C GLY A 196 2.63 25.47 31.19
N SER A 197 3.93 25.40 31.48
CA SER A 197 4.61 26.29 32.42
C SER A 197 5.34 27.47 31.76
N THR A 198 4.99 27.86 30.53
CA THR A 198 5.38 29.17 29.97
C THR A 198 4.21 30.16 30.00
N PRO A 199 3.86 30.72 31.17
CA PRO A 199 3.03 31.91 31.21
C PRO A 199 3.87 33.10 30.74
N GLU A 200 3.32 33.86 29.80
CA GLU A 200 3.61 35.27 29.51
C GLU A 200 4.94 35.60 28.82
N GLY A 201 4.88 35.69 27.49
CA GLY A 201 5.97 36.24 26.69
C GLY A 201 5.65 36.54 25.22
N LEU A 202 4.39 36.78 24.85
CA LEU A 202 4.00 37.24 23.50
C LEU A 202 3.68 38.74 23.53
N GLY A 203 4.71 39.53 23.80
CA GLY A 203 4.70 40.97 23.62
C GLY A 203 5.55 41.35 22.40
N ASN A 204 4.90 41.90 21.38
CA ASN A 204 5.47 42.71 20.30
C ASN A 204 6.46 42.06 19.33
N TYR A 205 5.97 41.69 18.14
CA TYR A 205 6.70 41.95 16.90
C TYR A 205 5.73 42.11 15.73
N LEU A 206 5.10 43.28 15.65
CA LEU A 206 4.43 43.79 14.44
C LEU A 206 5.47 44.65 13.69
N PRO A 207 5.94 44.26 12.50
CA PRO A 207 6.79 45.13 11.70
C PRO A 207 5.93 46.25 11.08
N GLY A 208 6.33 47.49 11.36
CA GLY A 208 5.73 48.70 10.84
C GLY A 208 5.78 48.75 9.31
N ILE A 209 4.64 49.13 8.75
CA ILE A 209 4.50 49.63 7.38
C ILE A 209 4.73 51.14 7.48
N GLY A 210 5.73 51.65 6.77
CA GLY A 210 6.02 53.09 6.69
C GLY A 210 6.91 53.39 5.50
N GLU A 211 6.34 54.16 4.57
CA GLU A 211 6.90 54.72 3.33
C GLU A 211 8.20 55.52 3.50
#